data_AF-A0A946UER6-F1
#
_entry.id   AF-A0A946UER6-F1
#
_cell.length_a   1.000
_cell.length_b   1.000
_cell.length_c   1.000
_cell.angle_alpha   90.00
_cell.angle_beta   90.00
_cell.angle_gamma   90.00
#
_symmetry.space_group_name_H-M   'P 1'
#
loop_
_entity.id
_entity.type
_entity.pdbx_description
1 polymer ?
#
loop_
_entity_poly.entity_id
_entity_poly.type
_entity_poly.pdbx_seq_one_letter_code
_entity_poly.pdbx_strand_id
1 'polypeptide(L)'
;MTSVTLRIVGVATVFIAFMITGCGDRQSDDVPQESVDAALPEPAASPFCLGLQSARDEVLVGEPLTLLATLVNCSPGAAQARDLLNPEYRLLSLSMRRPGADEDIYIEPVVSRDGRGRGNLTLAPGELLAAYVPAYIGTSGWQLEEEGRYTFRADYWFDDVQLTSNAVQVDVDYPAEITLADAAEVFMTPPAPLAFYMNGGAGSAILDEIVAAWPESPHADYARLALAVEAAANTEQPRVQACRALEAATVGIDFDWVVALRALQSLSSCYRRAGMHPESMRVVSEFLERFPDAAKVIENRVN
;
A
#
# COMPACT_ATOMS: atom_id res chain seq x y z
N MET A 1 -33.89 8.10 -10.46
CA MET A 1 -32.43 7.89 -10.53
C MET A 1 -32.16 6.50 -9.99
N THR A 2 -32.19 5.52 -10.88
CA THR A 2 -31.99 4.09 -10.58
C THR A 2 -30.50 3.82 -10.50
N SER A 3 -30.03 3.41 -9.32
CA SER A 3 -28.66 2.93 -9.12
C SER A 3 -28.51 1.60 -9.87
N VAL A 4 -27.57 1.56 -10.82
CA VAL A 4 -27.17 0.33 -11.51
C VAL A 4 -26.01 -0.25 -10.71
N THR A 5 -26.29 -1.25 -9.88
CA THR A 5 -25.28 -2.08 -9.22
C THR A 5 -24.74 -3.07 -10.26
N LEU A 6 -23.52 -2.84 -10.75
CA LEU A 6 -22.84 -3.74 -11.66
C LEU A 6 -22.17 -4.85 -10.84
N ARG A 7 -22.81 -6.03 -10.75
CA ARG A 7 -22.17 -7.24 -10.23
C ARG A 7 -21.32 -7.85 -11.33
N ILE A 8 -20.00 -7.72 -11.23
CA ILE A 8 -19.07 -8.52 -12.04
C ILE A 8 -18.80 -9.80 -11.24
N VAL A 9 -19.51 -10.88 -11.61
CA VAL A 9 -19.22 -12.23 -11.10
C VAL A 9 -18.17 -12.83 -12.01
N GLY A 10 -16.89 -12.65 -11.66
CA GLY A 10 -15.76 -13.33 -12.27
C GLY A 10 -15.13 -14.26 -11.26
N VAL A 11 -15.59 -15.50 -11.20
CA VAL A 11 -15.00 -16.55 -10.35
C VAL A 11 -13.74 -17.07 -11.04
N ALA A 12 -12.57 -16.71 -10.50
CA ALA A 12 -11.32 -17.41 -10.78
C ALA A 12 -10.71 -17.87 -9.45
N THR A 13 -11.17 -19.03 -8.98
CA THR A 13 -10.65 -19.68 -7.78
C THR A 13 -9.27 -20.28 -8.08
N VAL A 14 -8.19 -19.59 -7.70
CA VAL A 14 -6.84 -20.18 -7.65
C VAL A 14 -6.61 -20.74 -6.25
N PHE A 15 -6.74 -22.07 -6.12
CA PHE A 15 -6.38 -22.81 -4.92
C PHE A 15 -4.85 -22.93 -4.81
N ILE A 16 -4.26 -22.35 -3.76
CA ILE A 16 -2.90 -22.69 -3.33
C ILE A 16 -3.04 -23.59 -2.10
N ALA A 17 -2.64 -24.86 -2.23
CA ALA A 17 -2.66 -25.84 -1.16
C ALA A 17 -1.36 -25.76 -0.34
N PHE A 18 -1.48 -25.50 0.97
CA PHE A 18 -0.42 -25.77 1.94
C PHE A 18 -0.67 -27.15 2.58
N MET A 19 0.27 -28.07 2.42
CA MET A 19 0.29 -29.33 3.17
C MET A 19 0.88 -29.08 4.56
N ILE A 20 0.11 -29.39 5.61
CA ILE A 20 0.64 -29.61 6.98
C ILE A 20 0.44 -31.08 7.29
N THR A 21 1.55 -31.82 7.38
CA THR A 21 1.61 -33.20 7.88
C THR A 21 2.15 -33.22 9.30
N GLY A 22 1.50 -33.94 10.21
CA GLY A 22 2.16 -34.51 11.39
C GLY A 22 1.28 -34.69 12.63
N CYS A 23 0.56 -35.82 12.69
CA CYS A 23 -0.08 -36.33 13.91
C CYS A 23 0.95 -36.93 14.88
N GLY A 24 0.65 -36.91 16.18
CA GLY A 24 1.35 -37.69 17.20
C GLY A 24 0.51 -37.86 18.46
N ASP A 25 -0.29 -38.91 18.50
CA ASP A 25 -1.05 -39.38 19.66
C ASP A 25 -0.13 -39.75 20.84
N ARG A 26 -0.50 -39.30 22.06
CA ARG A 26 -0.10 -39.98 23.29
C ARG A 26 -1.19 -39.89 24.34
N GLN A 27 -1.75 -41.05 24.64
CA GLN A 27 -2.80 -41.33 25.61
C GLN A 27 -2.16 -41.71 26.95
N SER A 28 -2.63 -41.11 28.06
CA SER A 28 -2.49 -41.68 29.41
C SER A 28 -3.52 -41.07 30.36
N ASP A 29 -4.14 -41.95 31.13
CA ASP A 29 -5.32 -41.79 31.98
C ASP A 29 -5.13 -41.03 33.30
N ASP A 30 -6.26 -40.48 33.79
CA ASP A 30 -6.75 -40.28 35.16
C ASP A 30 -5.93 -39.54 36.25
N VAL A 31 -6.41 -38.34 36.64
CA VAL A 31 -6.76 -37.93 38.04
C VAL A 31 -7.80 -36.79 38.00
N PRO A 32 -8.92 -36.83 38.78
CA PRO A 32 -9.81 -35.69 38.92
C PRO A 32 -9.31 -34.74 40.02
N GLN A 33 -8.75 -33.60 39.63
CA GLN A 33 -8.60 -32.42 40.50
C GLN A 33 -9.56 -31.33 40.02
N GLU A 34 -10.59 -31.11 40.81
CA GLU A 34 -11.52 -30.00 40.69
C GLU A 34 -10.81 -28.71 41.15
N SER A 35 -9.94 -28.18 40.31
CA SER A 35 -9.41 -26.82 40.41
C SER A 35 -10.25 -25.92 39.51
N VAL A 36 -11.05 -25.03 40.12
CA VAL A 36 -11.71 -23.93 39.41
C VAL A 36 -10.67 -22.85 39.13
N ASP A 37 -9.66 -23.19 38.33
CA ASP A 37 -8.94 -22.21 37.54
C ASP A 37 -9.79 -22.01 36.30
N ALA A 38 -10.60 -20.95 36.31
CA ALA A 38 -11.16 -20.42 35.08
C ALA A 38 -9.98 -19.97 34.23
N ALA A 39 -9.44 -20.90 33.43
CA ALA A 39 -8.52 -20.59 32.36
C ALA A 39 -9.17 -19.46 31.58
N LEU A 40 -8.55 -18.28 31.61
CA LEU A 40 -8.92 -17.19 30.73
C LEU A 40 -8.98 -17.80 29.33
N PRO A 41 -10.07 -17.64 28.58
CA PRO A 41 -10.18 -18.23 27.25
C PRO A 41 -8.92 -17.81 26.48
N GLU A 42 -8.19 -18.81 25.97
CA GLU A 42 -7.07 -18.52 25.06
C GLU A 42 -7.60 -17.56 23.99
N PRO A 43 -6.91 -16.44 23.71
CA PRO A 43 -7.38 -15.51 22.70
C PRO A 43 -7.58 -16.29 21.42
N ALA A 44 -8.84 -16.36 20.98
CA ALA A 44 -9.20 -17.09 19.77
C ALA A 44 -8.30 -16.59 18.65
N ALA A 45 -7.61 -17.51 17.97
CA ALA A 45 -6.73 -17.17 16.85
C ALA A 45 -7.48 -16.22 15.90
N SER A 46 -6.91 -15.05 15.63
CA SER A 46 -7.54 -14.03 14.80
C SER A 46 -8.00 -14.64 13.46
N PRO A 47 -9.22 -14.33 12.98
CA PRO A 47 -9.69 -14.83 11.68
C PRO A 47 -8.93 -14.20 10.49
N PHE A 48 -8.06 -13.22 10.75
CA PHE A 48 -7.37 -12.45 9.73
C PHE A 48 -5.88 -12.75 9.67
N CYS A 49 -5.31 -12.67 8.47
CA CYS A 49 -3.87 -12.59 8.27
C CYS A 49 -3.49 -11.20 7.77
N LEU A 50 -2.38 -10.67 8.29
CA LEU A 50 -1.77 -9.44 7.81
C LEU A 50 -0.59 -9.78 6.89
N GLY A 51 -0.58 -9.22 5.68
CA GLY A 51 0.50 -9.35 4.72
C GLY A 51 1.09 -7.98 4.37
N LEU A 52 2.39 -7.94 4.13
CA LEU A 52 3.11 -6.77 3.63
C LEU A 52 3.89 -7.15 2.38
N GLN A 53 3.84 -6.32 1.36
CA GLN A 53 4.49 -6.55 0.07
C GLN A 53 5.15 -5.27 -0.43
N SER A 54 6.26 -5.41 -1.14
CA SER A 54 6.87 -4.34 -1.93
C SER A 54 6.69 -4.64 -3.40
N ALA A 55 6.57 -3.61 -4.23
CA ALA A 55 6.65 -3.77 -5.68
C ALA A 55 8.07 -4.15 -6.14
N ARG A 56 9.05 -3.76 -5.34
CA ARG A 56 10.47 -3.75 -5.67
C ARG A 56 11.28 -4.27 -4.50
N ASP A 57 12.27 -5.08 -4.78
CA ASP A 57 13.29 -5.53 -3.83
C ASP A 57 14.49 -4.59 -3.78
N GLU A 58 14.66 -3.70 -4.77
CA GLU A 58 15.75 -2.72 -4.85
C GLU A 58 15.22 -1.30 -5.16
N VAL A 59 15.72 -0.30 -4.43
CA VAL A 59 15.46 1.13 -4.68
C VAL A 59 16.72 1.99 -4.59
N LEU A 60 16.75 3.10 -5.31
CA LEU A 60 17.82 4.08 -5.12
C LEU A 60 17.51 5.00 -3.93
N VAL A 61 18.55 5.51 -3.28
CA VAL A 61 18.41 6.62 -2.32
C VAL A 61 17.62 7.78 -2.98
N GLY A 62 16.65 8.32 -2.24
CA GLY A 62 15.75 9.36 -2.71
C GLY A 62 14.56 8.88 -3.55
N GLU A 63 14.49 7.61 -3.93
CA GLU A 63 13.27 7.06 -4.53
C GLU A 63 12.24 6.70 -3.44
N PRO A 64 10.96 7.08 -3.62
CA PRO A 64 9.93 6.76 -2.64
C PRO A 64 9.54 5.28 -2.67
N LEU A 65 9.75 4.57 -1.56
CA LEU A 65 9.23 3.21 -1.36
C LEU A 65 7.80 3.22 -0.80
N THR A 66 6.86 2.69 -1.55
CA THR A 66 5.49 2.44 -1.06
C THR A 66 5.24 0.94 -0.95
N LEU A 67 4.87 0.49 0.25
CA LEU A 67 4.50 -0.89 0.50
C LEU A 67 2.98 -1.08 0.38
N LEU A 68 2.57 -2.32 0.14
CA LEU A 68 1.17 -2.73 0.15
C LEU A 68 0.90 -3.59 1.39
N ALA A 69 0.11 -3.06 2.32
CA ALA A 69 -0.44 -3.84 3.42
C ALA A 69 -1.75 -4.48 2.97
N THR A 70 -1.97 -5.75 3.35
CA THR A 70 -3.20 -6.49 3.07
C THR A 70 -3.71 -7.17 4.33
N LEU A 71 -5.02 -7.06 4.59
CA LEU A 71 -5.70 -7.78 5.67
C LEU A 71 -6.68 -8.77 5.04
N VAL A 72 -6.37 -10.05 5.10
CA VAL A 72 -7.12 -11.12 4.43
C VAL A 72 -7.93 -11.89 5.47
N ASN A 73 -9.18 -12.20 5.17
CA ASN A 73 -9.93 -13.18 5.97
C ASN A 73 -9.42 -14.61 5.67
N CYS A 74 -8.64 -15.14 6.61
CA CYS A 74 -8.05 -16.48 6.54
C CYS A 74 -8.93 -17.56 7.20
N SER A 75 -10.07 -17.16 7.78
CA SER A 75 -11.01 -18.09 8.38
C SER A 75 -11.94 -18.72 7.33
N PRO A 76 -12.55 -19.88 7.62
CA PRO A 76 -13.52 -20.51 6.72
C PRO A 76 -14.88 -19.80 6.68
N GLY A 77 -15.12 -18.83 7.57
CA GLY A 77 -16.37 -18.08 7.68
C GLY A 77 -16.21 -16.61 7.31
N ALA A 78 -17.32 -15.89 7.19
CA ALA A 78 -17.27 -14.44 7.04
C ALA A 78 -16.80 -13.77 8.35
N ALA A 79 -15.97 -12.73 8.25
CA ALA A 79 -15.41 -12.02 9.40
C ALA A 79 -15.59 -10.51 9.27
N GLN A 80 -15.77 -9.80 10.38
CA GLN A 80 -15.91 -8.34 10.42
C GLN A 80 -14.54 -7.69 10.54
N ALA A 81 -14.18 -6.83 9.58
CA ALA A 81 -12.96 -6.03 9.58
C ALA A 81 -13.32 -4.53 9.57
N ARG A 82 -12.33 -3.68 9.80
CA ARG A 82 -12.45 -2.23 9.59
C ARG A 82 -11.59 -1.77 8.43
N ASP A 83 -12.18 -0.94 7.56
CA ASP A 83 -11.48 -0.27 6.46
C ASP A 83 -10.66 0.93 6.97
N LEU A 84 -9.66 0.62 7.79
CA LEU A 84 -8.77 1.57 8.47
C LEU A 84 -7.31 1.09 8.42
N LEU A 85 -6.96 0.34 7.37
CA LEU A 85 -5.61 -0.23 7.20
C LEU A 85 -4.57 0.83 6.79
N ASN A 86 -4.99 2.03 6.38
CA ASN A 86 -4.06 3.12 6.11
C ASN A 86 -3.39 3.59 7.42
N PRO A 87 -2.04 3.69 7.48
CA PRO A 87 -1.32 4.13 8.67
C PRO A 87 -1.80 5.46 9.27
N GLU A 88 -2.36 6.36 8.46
CA GLU A 88 -2.92 7.64 8.93
C GLU A 88 -4.00 7.47 10.01
N TYR A 89 -4.66 6.30 10.08
CA TYR A 89 -5.67 5.97 11.09
C TYR A 89 -5.10 5.36 12.37
N ARG A 90 -3.78 5.10 12.44
CA ARG A 90 -3.07 4.58 13.61
C ARG A 90 -3.57 3.23 14.14
N LEU A 91 -4.22 2.43 13.29
CA LEU A 91 -4.51 1.01 13.57
C LEU A 91 -3.49 0.07 12.93
N LEU A 92 -2.82 0.54 11.88
CA LEU A 92 -1.65 -0.11 11.29
C LEU A 92 -0.43 0.77 11.59
N SER A 93 0.63 0.18 12.13
CA SER A 93 1.94 0.83 12.19
C SER A 93 2.98 0.06 11.41
N LEU A 94 3.87 0.81 10.78
CA LEU A 94 5.01 0.29 10.06
C LEU A 94 6.24 0.41 10.96
N SER A 95 6.95 -0.69 11.18
CA SER A 95 8.28 -0.70 11.77
C SER A 95 9.33 -0.98 10.70
N MET A 96 10.51 -0.41 10.90
CA MET A 96 11.64 -0.47 9.99
C MET A 96 12.92 -0.74 10.77
N ARG A 97 13.72 -1.68 10.28
CA ARG A 97 15.11 -1.86 10.68
C ARG A 97 16.02 -1.25 9.62
N ARG A 98 16.88 -0.33 10.05
CA ARG A 98 17.91 0.28 9.19
C ARG A 98 19.08 -0.67 8.96
N PRO A 99 19.88 -0.46 7.91
CA PRO A 99 21.13 -1.19 7.71
C PRO A 99 22.02 -1.13 8.94
N GLY A 100 22.50 -2.28 9.42
CA GLY A 100 23.40 -2.35 10.59
C GLY A 100 22.77 -2.05 11.95
N ALA A 101 21.46 -1.75 12.02
CA ALA A 101 20.76 -1.54 13.29
C ALA A 101 20.27 -2.86 13.88
N ASP A 102 20.31 -2.98 15.21
CA ASP A 102 19.81 -4.15 15.95
C ASP A 102 18.33 -4.03 16.35
N GLU A 103 17.76 -2.82 16.31
CA GLU A 103 16.41 -2.51 16.77
C GLU A 103 15.51 -1.99 15.63
N ASP A 104 14.22 -2.29 15.74
CA ASP A 104 13.19 -1.75 14.85
C ASP A 104 12.74 -0.37 15.35
N ILE A 105 12.57 0.57 14.43
CA ILE A 105 11.97 1.88 14.70
C ILE A 105 10.58 1.97 14.07
N TYR A 106 9.63 2.59 14.75
CA TYR A 106 8.30 2.82 14.19
C TYR A 106 8.30 4.09 13.34
N ILE A 107 7.72 3.98 12.13
CA ILE A 107 7.52 5.11 11.22
C ILE A 107 6.17 5.74 11.54
N GLU A 108 6.21 6.89 12.19
CA GLU A 108 5.02 7.69 12.49
C GLU A 108 4.51 8.39 11.21
N PRO A 109 3.20 8.27 10.88
CA PRO A 109 2.66 8.85 9.66
C PRO A 109 2.65 10.38 9.71
N VAL A 110 3.00 11.02 8.60
CA VAL A 110 3.06 12.49 8.48
C VAL A 110 1.71 13.15 8.73
N VAL A 111 0.62 12.45 8.41
CA VAL A 111 -0.76 12.90 8.61
C VAL A 111 -1.49 11.90 9.50
N SER A 112 -2.30 12.40 10.42
CA SER A 112 -3.24 11.58 11.19
C SER A 112 -4.66 11.94 10.84
N ARG A 113 -5.51 10.93 10.63
CA ARG A 113 -6.93 11.07 10.32
C ARG A 113 -7.77 10.35 11.36
N ASP A 114 -8.94 10.91 11.62
CA ASP A 114 -9.98 10.23 12.38
C ASP A 114 -10.69 9.20 11.47
N GLY A 115 -10.94 8.00 12.00
CA GLY A 115 -11.71 6.95 11.35
C GLY A 115 -13.23 7.15 11.42
N ARG A 116 -13.73 8.25 11.98
CA ARG A 116 -15.18 8.55 12.07
C ARG A 116 -15.88 8.36 10.72
N GLY A 117 -17.00 7.63 10.76
CA GLY A 117 -17.83 7.35 9.59
C GLY A 117 -17.36 6.17 8.74
N ARG A 118 -16.19 5.57 9.02
CA ARG A 118 -15.80 4.28 8.46
C ARG A 118 -16.47 3.16 9.26
N GLY A 119 -17.27 2.36 8.57
CA GLY A 119 -18.01 1.24 9.15
C GLY A 119 -17.20 -0.04 9.19
N ASN A 120 -17.75 -1.04 9.87
CA ASN A 120 -17.26 -2.41 9.74
C ASN A 120 -17.65 -2.95 8.36
N LEU A 121 -16.76 -3.74 7.77
CA LEU A 121 -16.98 -4.47 6.54
C LEU A 121 -16.98 -5.96 6.83
N THR A 122 -17.85 -6.71 6.16
CA THR A 122 -17.85 -8.17 6.22
C THR A 122 -16.98 -8.68 5.09
N LEU A 123 -15.88 -9.36 5.42
CA LEU A 123 -15.03 -10.05 4.45
C LEU A 123 -15.46 -11.51 4.38
N ALA A 124 -15.79 -12.01 3.19
CA ALA A 124 -15.93 -13.44 2.94
C ALA A 124 -14.56 -14.16 3.05
N PRO A 125 -14.53 -15.50 3.16
CA PRO A 125 -13.28 -16.24 3.16
C PRO A 125 -12.41 -15.89 1.94
N GLY A 126 -11.17 -15.48 2.18
CA GLY A 126 -10.21 -15.06 1.15
C GLY A 126 -10.38 -13.63 0.63
N GLU A 127 -11.45 -12.91 0.99
CA GLU A 127 -11.55 -11.48 0.70
C GLU A 127 -10.54 -10.68 1.54
N LEU A 128 -10.11 -9.54 1.00
CA LEU A 128 -9.08 -8.72 1.61
C LEU A 128 -9.38 -7.23 1.57
N LEU A 129 -8.81 -6.52 2.54
CA LEU A 129 -8.59 -5.08 2.50
C LEU A 129 -7.13 -4.81 2.16
N ALA A 130 -6.85 -3.67 1.53
CA ALA A 130 -5.50 -3.28 1.20
C ALA A 130 -5.29 -1.78 1.43
N ALA A 131 -4.07 -1.41 1.81
CA ALA A 131 -3.66 -0.02 1.97
C ALA A 131 -2.24 0.19 1.46
N TYR A 132 -2.01 1.36 0.88
CA TYR A 132 -0.67 1.84 0.55
C TYR A 132 -0.02 2.39 1.81
N VAL A 133 1.20 1.96 2.08
CA VAL A 133 1.97 2.32 3.27
C VAL A 133 3.25 3.01 2.79
N PRO A 134 3.30 4.36 2.83
CA PRO A 134 4.51 5.10 2.52
C PRO A 134 5.60 4.75 3.53
N ALA A 135 6.67 4.10 3.06
CA ALA A 135 7.82 3.73 3.89
C ALA A 135 8.97 4.74 3.78
N TYR A 136 8.89 5.68 2.82
CA TYR A 136 9.91 6.69 2.56
C TYR A 136 9.80 7.95 3.43
N ILE A 137 8.62 8.24 3.99
CA ILE A 137 8.38 9.49 4.75
C ILE A 137 7.59 9.21 6.03
N GLY A 138 8.01 9.87 7.11
CA GLY A 138 7.33 9.89 8.40
C GLY A 138 7.41 11.28 9.04
N THR A 139 6.92 11.42 10.27
CA THR A 139 6.98 12.72 10.98
C THR A 139 8.40 13.24 11.22
N SER A 140 9.40 12.34 11.20
CA SER A 140 10.83 12.68 11.29
C SER A 140 11.46 13.08 9.96
N GLY A 141 10.71 13.08 8.85
CA GLY A 141 11.23 13.39 7.51
C GLY A 141 11.38 12.14 6.64
N TRP A 142 12.38 12.15 5.75
CA TRP A 142 12.72 11.01 4.91
C TRP A 142 13.25 9.85 5.76
N GLN A 143 13.02 8.60 5.33
CA GLN A 143 13.36 7.40 6.12
C GLN A 143 14.48 6.55 5.51
N LEU A 144 14.69 6.64 4.18
CA LEU A 144 15.60 5.79 3.40
C LEU A 144 16.83 6.60 2.97
N GLU A 145 17.62 7.03 3.96
CA GLU A 145 18.72 7.98 3.78
C GLU A 145 20.07 7.29 3.50
N GLU A 146 20.21 6.01 3.89
CA GLU A 146 21.47 5.27 3.86
C GLU A 146 21.36 4.10 2.88
N GLU A 147 22.49 3.73 2.29
CA GLU A 147 22.57 2.50 1.50
C GLU A 147 22.54 1.26 2.39
N GLY A 148 22.00 0.16 1.85
CA GLY A 148 21.99 -1.14 2.48
C GLY A 148 20.59 -1.76 2.61
N ARG A 149 20.52 -2.88 3.32
CA ARG A 149 19.29 -3.66 3.45
C ARG A 149 18.40 -3.15 4.58
N TYR A 150 17.22 -2.68 4.21
CA TYR A 150 16.15 -2.35 5.14
C TYR A 150 15.21 -3.54 5.33
N THR A 151 14.66 -3.67 6.53
CA THR A 151 13.60 -4.67 6.82
C THR A 151 12.36 -3.95 7.36
N PHE A 152 11.20 -4.25 6.79
CA PHE A 152 9.92 -3.66 7.17
C PHE A 152 8.98 -4.72 7.73
N ARG A 153 8.20 -4.34 8.74
CA ARG A 153 7.08 -5.12 9.27
C ARG A 153 5.92 -4.19 9.56
N ALA A 154 4.71 -4.72 9.47
CA ALA A 154 3.51 -4.02 9.85
C ALA A 154 2.86 -4.72 11.04
N ASP A 155 2.41 -3.94 12.00
CA ASP A 155 1.60 -4.39 13.13
C ASP A 155 0.22 -3.75 13.02
N TYR A 156 -0.83 -4.56 13.16
CA TYR A 156 -2.22 -4.12 13.12
C TYR A 156 -2.91 -4.46 14.43
N TRP A 157 -3.60 -3.48 15.00
CA TRP A 157 -4.37 -3.65 16.23
C TRP A 157 -5.77 -3.06 16.08
N PHE A 158 -6.78 -3.85 16.38
CA PHE A 158 -8.16 -3.40 16.44
C PHE A 158 -8.99 -4.30 17.35
N ASP A 159 -9.68 -3.71 18.33
CA ASP A 159 -10.34 -4.42 19.42
C ASP A 159 -9.38 -5.44 20.05
N ASP A 160 -9.72 -6.74 20.05
CA ASP A 160 -8.88 -7.81 20.58
C ASP A 160 -7.98 -8.47 19.52
N VAL A 161 -7.98 -7.95 18.28
CA VAL A 161 -7.15 -8.47 17.19
C VAL A 161 -5.80 -7.76 17.18
N GLN A 162 -4.73 -8.54 17.38
CA GLN A 162 -3.35 -8.10 17.17
C GLN A 162 -2.69 -9.00 16.12
N LEU A 163 -2.16 -8.41 15.07
CA LEU A 163 -1.52 -9.11 13.95
C LEU A 163 -0.18 -8.48 13.62
N THR A 164 0.78 -9.31 13.25
CA THR A 164 2.07 -8.89 12.72
C THR A 164 2.24 -9.49 11.33
N SER A 165 2.72 -8.70 10.37
CA SER A 165 2.94 -9.14 9.00
C SER A 165 4.19 -10.01 8.86
N ASN A 166 4.35 -10.60 7.68
CA ASN A 166 5.67 -11.04 7.22
C ASN A 166 6.66 -9.86 7.18
N ALA A 167 7.96 -10.17 7.22
CA ALA A 167 9.00 -9.18 6.95
C ALA A 167 9.15 -8.97 5.44
N VAL A 168 9.35 -7.73 5.03
CA VAL A 168 9.73 -7.35 3.67
C VAL A 168 11.15 -6.76 3.73
N GLN A 169 12.03 -7.25 2.87
CA GLN A 169 13.39 -6.72 2.75
C GLN A 169 13.49 -5.94 1.45
N VAL A 170 14.13 -4.76 1.52
CA VAL A 170 14.42 -3.92 0.36
C VAL A 170 15.86 -3.45 0.48
N ASP A 171 16.63 -3.65 -0.57
CA ASP A 171 17.97 -3.12 -0.71
C ASP A 171 17.88 -1.68 -1.23
N VAL A 172 18.54 -0.76 -0.54
CA VAL A 172 18.63 0.66 -0.93
C VAL A 172 20.04 0.91 -1.43
N ASP A 173 20.19 1.33 -2.68
CA ASP A 173 21.49 1.58 -3.28
C ASP A 173 21.73 3.08 -3.47
N TYR A 174 22.98 3.51 -3.31
CA TYR A 174 23.34 4.89 -3.63
C TYR A 174 23.44 5.07 -5.16
N PRO A 175 22.89 6.15 -5.74
CA PRO A 175 23.01 6.39 -7.18
C PRO A 175 24.48 6.47 -7.62
N ALA A 176 24.86 5.66 -8.61
CA ALA A 176 26.23 5.64 -9.13
C ALA A 176 26.60 6.93 -9.89
N GLU A 177 25.61 7.64 -10.44
CA GLU A 177 25.79 8.88 -11.17
C GLU A 177 25.50 10.09 -10.28
N ILE A 178 26.41 11.07 -10.30
CA ILE A 178 26.29 12.29 -9.47
C ILE A 178 25.00 13.07 -9.74
N THR A 179 24.53 13.05 -10.97
CA THR A 179 23.29 13.72 -11.39
C THR A 179 22.06 13.08 -10.76
N LEU A 180 22.07 11.76 -10.55
CA LEU A 180 21.01 11.05 -9.83
C LEU A 180 21.10 11.29 -8.32
N ALA A 181 22.31 11.44 -7.78
CA ALA A 181 22.50 11.82 -6.37
C ALA A 181 21.97 13.23 -6.08
N ASP A 182 22.20 14.20 -6.97
CA ASP A 182 21.63 15.56 -6.84
C ASP A 182 20.09 15.53 -6.87
N ALA A 183 19.51 14.77 -7.81
CA ALA A 183 18.05 14.60 -7.89
C ALA A 183 17.48 13.98 -6.61
N ALA A 184 18.16 12.97 -6.06
CA ALA A 184 17.79 12.33 -4.80
C ALA A 184 17.82 13.33 -3.63
N GLU A 185 18.88 14.12 -3.49
CA GLU A 185 19.01 15.11 -2.42
C GLU A 185 17.85 16.12 -2.43
N VAL A 186 17.51 16.64 -3.62
CA VAL A 186 16.39 17.57 -3.78
C VAL A 186 15.05 16.88 -3.47
N PHE A 187 14.84 15.64 -3.95
CA PHE A 187 13.58 14.92 -3.72
C PHE A 187 13.36 14.56 -2.25
N MET A 188 14.42 14.24 -1.50
CA MET A 188 14.34 13.90 -0.07
C MET A 188 14.10 15.12 0.82
N THR A 189 14.40 16.33 0.33
CA THR A 189 14.34 17.55 1.12
C THR A 189 12.93 18.16 1.10
N PRO A 190 12.31 18.48 2.25
CA PRO A 190 11.05 19.21 2.29
C PRO A 190 11.13 20.52 1.48
N PRO A 191 10.10 20.84 0.67
CA PRO A 191 8.75 20.27 0.68
C PRO A 191 8.50 19.11 -0.31
N ALA A 192 9.49 18.68 -1.10
CA ALA A 192 9.30 17.71 -2.19
C ALA A 192 8.64 16.38 -1.77
N PRO A 193 9.12 15.66 -0.73
CA PRO A 193 8.56 14.35 -0.41
C PRO A 193 7.14 14.47 0.17
N LEU A 194 6.81 15.60 0.81
CA LEU A 194 5.45 15.89 1.26
C LEU A 194 4.52 16.18 0.09
N ALA A 195 4.98 16.91 -0.92
CA ALA A 195 4.18 17.15 -2.13
C ALA A 195 3.91 15.84 -2.88
N PHE A 196 4.90 14.95 -2.99
CA PHE A 196 4.68 13.61 -3.54
C PHE A 196 3.67 12.80 -2.69
N TYR A 197 3.82 12.78 -1.36
CA TYR A 197 2.89 12.11 -0.45
C TYR A 197 1.45 12.62 -0.60
N MET A 198 1.26 13.94 -0.64
CA MET A 198 -0.05 14.59 -0.71
C MET A 198 -0.63 14.65 -2.12
N ASN A 199 0.12 14.18 -3.13
CA ASN A 199 -0.19 14.32 -4.56
C ASN A 199 -0.37 15.80 -4.99
N GLY A 200 0.57 16.68 -4.61
CA GLY A 200 0.62 18.09 -4.97
C GLY A 200 0.75 19.05 -3.78
N GLY A 201 0.43 20.33 -4.00
CA GLY A 201 0.41 21.38 -2.98
C GLY A 201 1.66 22.26 -2.91
N ALA A 202 2.05 22.68 -1.71
CA ALA A 202 3.08 23.71 -1.50
C ALA A 202 4.49 23.34 -2.01
N GLY A 203 4.74 22.08 -2.38
CA GLY A 203 6.01 21.62 -2.95
C GLY A 203 5.97 21.30 -4.45
N SER A 204 4.86 21.53 -5.15
CA SER A 204 4.76 21.20 -6.59
C SER A 204 5.78 21.93 -7.46
N ALA A 205 6.15 23.16 -7.10
CA ALA A 205 7.20 23.90 -7.82
C ALA A 205 8.58 23.20 -7.75
N ILE A 206 8.89 22.52 -6.64
CA ILE A 206 10.12 21.73 -6.51
C ILE A 206 10.02 20.44 -7.34
N LEU A 207 8.84 19.83 -7.42
CA LEU A 207 8.63 18.68 -8.31
C LEU A 207 8.83 19.09 -9.78
N ASP A 208 8.34 20.26 -10.19
CA ASP A 208 8.59 20.81 -11.54
C ASP A 208 10.10 21.03 -11.79
N GLU A 209 10.84 21.55 -10.80
CA GLU A 209 12.29 21.72 -10.87
C GLU A 209 13.01 20.39 -11.07
N ILE A 210 12.61 19.34 -10.34
CA ILE A 210 13.19 17.99 -10.48
C ILE A 210 12.97 17.46 -11.90
N VAL A 211 11.76 17.60 -12.45
CA VAL A 211 11.44 17.16 -13.82
C VAL A 211 12.24 17.93 -14.86
N ALA A 212 12.47 19.23 -14.65
CA ALA A 212 13.21 20.08 -15.59
C ALA A 212 14.72 19.83 -15.54
N ALA A 213 15.29 19.64 -14.35
CA ALA A 213 16.73 19.47 -14.15
C ALA A 213 17.22 18.05 -14.44
N TRP A 214 16.41 17.03 -14.11
CA TRP A 214 16.78 15.62 -14.25
C TRP A 214 15.69 14.80 -14.97
N PRO A 215 15.33 15.14 -16.22
CA PRO A 215 14.16 14.56 -16.88
C PRO A 215 14.22 13.03 -17.06
N GLU A 216 15.41 12.43 -17.11
CA GLU A 216 15.55 10.98 -17.30
C GLU A 216 15.78 10.22 -15.98
N SER A 217 15.70 10.90 -14.82
CA SER A 217 15.87 10.23 -13.52
C SER A 217 14.57 9.55 -13.06
N PRO A 218 14.66 8.45 -12.28
CA PRO A 218 13.49 7.87 -11.62
C PRO A 218 12.74 8.87 -10.73
N HIS A 219 13.47 9.80 -10.09
CA HIS A 219 12.88 10.88 -9.28
C HIS A 219 11.97 11.79 -10.11
N ALA A 220 12.33 12.07 -11.36
CA ALA A 220 11.47 12.82 -12.27
C ALA A 220 10.19 12.05 -12.65
N ASP A 221 10.23 10.71 -12.75
CA ASP A 221 9.02 9.92 -13.00
C ASP A 221 8.05 9.98 -11.82
N TYR A 222 8.55 9.89 -10.59
CA TYR A 222 7.73 10.10 -9.39
C TYR A 222 7.19 11.54 -9.29
N ALA A 223 8.00 12.54 -9.62
CA ALA A 223 7.58 13.94 -9.63
C ALA A 223 6.49 14.20 -10.69
N ARG A 224 6.66 13.71 -11.92
CA ARG A 224 5.65 13.76 -12.99
C ARG A 224 4.35 13.13 -12.54
N LEU A 225 4.41 11.99 -11.87
CA LEU A 225 3.23 11.31 -11.38
C LEU A 225 2.46 12.18 -10.38
N ALA A 226 3.13 12.73 -9.36
CA ALA A 226 2.46 13.59 -8.38
C ALA A 226 1.85 14.84 -9.02
N LEU A 227 2.58 15.50 -9.92
CA LEU A 227 2.09 16.66 -10.69
C LEU A 227 0.87 16.30 -11.55
N ALA A 228 0.87 15.13 -12.19
CA ALA A 228 -0.23 14.67 -13.01
C ALA A 228 -1.47 14.30 -12.18
N VAL A 229 -1.29 13.74 -10.98
CA VAL A 229 -2.39 13.48 -10.04
C VAL A 229 -3.00 14.81 -9.56
N GLU A 230 -2.17 15.80 -9.23
CA GLU A 230 -2.62 17.15 -8.86
C GLU A 230 -3.43 17.80 -9.99
N ALA A 231 -2.89 17.78 -11.21
CA ALA A 231 -3.54 18.30 -12.40
C ALA A 231 -4.91 17.63 -12.65
N ALA A 232 -5.01 16.31 -12.49
CA ALA A 232 -6.25 15.55 -12.61
C ALA A 232 -7.27 15.84 -11.50
N ALA A 233 -6.82 16.35 -10.35
CA ALA A 233 -7.69 16.81 -9.28
C ALA A 233 -8.19 18.24 -9.52
N ASN A 234 -7.40 19.08 -10.19
CA ASN A 234 -7.73 20.48 -10.47
C ASN A 234 -8.86 20.63 -11.51
N THR A 235 -9.88 21.42 -11.19
CA THR A 235 -11.04 21.67 -12.06
C THR A 235 -10.81 22.70 -13.15
N GLU A 236 -9.73 23.49 -13.08
CA GLU A 236 -9.43 24.57 -14.02
C GLU A 236 -8.78 24.08 -15.33
N GLN A 237 -8.14 22.91 -15.31
CA GLN A 237 -7.52 22.34 -16.51
C GLN A 237 -8.53 21.58 -17.38
N PRO A 238 -8.28 21.48 -18.70
CA PRO A 238 -9.05 20.59 -19.57
C PRO A 238 -8.97 19.14 -19.06
N ARG A 239 -10.04 18.64 -18.45
CA ARG A 239 -10.06 17.37 -17.72
C ARG A 239 -9.53 16.19 -18.53
N VAL A 240 -9.87 16.11 -19.82
CA VAL A 240 -9.40 15.05 -20.72
C VAL A 240 -7.87 15.08 -20.87
N GLN A 241 -7.28 16.27 -21.03
CA GLN A 241 -5.84 16.43 -21.14
C GLN A 241 -5.14 16.04 -19.83
N ALA A 242 -5.70 16.43 -18.68
CA ALA A 242 -5.16 16.05 -17.38
C ALA A 242 -5.23 14.53 -17.15
N CYS A 243 -6.33 13.86 -17.51
CA CYS A 243 -6.42 12.41 -17.41
C CYS A 243 -5.40 11.70 -18.32
N ARG A 244 -5.16 12.21 -19.53
CA ARG A 244 -4.16 11.65 -20.46
C ARG A 244 -2.72 11.85 -19.96
N ALA A 245 -2.42 13.00 -19.36
CA ALA A 245 -1.13 13.22 -18.73
C ALA A 245 -0.92 12.27 -17.54
N LEU A 246 -1.95 12.05 -16.71
CA LEU A 246 -1.90 11.08 -15.62
C LEU A 246 -1.75 9.63 -16.12
N GLU A 247 -2.41 9.26 -17.22
CA GLU A 247 -2.20 7.95 -17.85
C GLU A 247 -0.74 7.76 -18.28
N ALA A 248 -0.15 8.73 -18.97
CA ALA A 248 1.25 8.68 -19.38
C ALA A 248 2.21 8.59 -18.18
N ALA A 249 1.98 9.38 -17.13
CA ALA A 249 2.79 9.34 -15.91
C ALA A 249 2.63 8.03 -15.14
N THR A 250 1.43 7.43 -15.14
CA THR A 250 1.19 6.11 -14.54
C THR A 250 1.97 5.02 -15.27
N VAL A 251 2.01 5.07 -16.61
CA VAL A 251 2.82 4.11 -17.40
C VAL A 251 4.32 4.31 -17.15
N GLY A 252 4.78 5.56 -16.97
CA GLY A 252 6.18 5.85 -16.64
C GLY A 252 6.67 5.22 -15.34
N ILE A 253 5.76 4.94 -14.39
CA ILE A 253 6.08 4.35 -13.08
C ILE A 253 5.71 2.85 -12.99
N ASP A 254 5.47 2.18 -14.12
CA ASP A 254 5.07 0.76 -14.15
C ASP A 254 6.10 -0.18 -13.47
N PHE A 255 7.37 0.24 -13.33
CA PHE A 255 8.39 -0.50 -12.56
C PHE A 255 8.09 -0.55 -11.05
N ASP A 256 7.25 0.34 -10.54
CA ASP A 256 6.72 0.37 -9.18
C ASP A 256 5.20 0.22 -9.21
N TRP A 257 4.76 -1.03 -9.40
CA TRP A 257 3.34 -1.32 -9.59
C TRP A 257 2.46 -0.92 -8.40
N VAL A 258 3.01 -0.83 -7.17
CA VAL A 258 2.23 -0.38 -6.00
C VAL A 258 1.92 1.12 -6.11
N VAL A 259 2.91 1.93 -6.49
CA VAL A 259 2.70 3.36 -6.76
C VAL A 259 1.81 3.57 -7.99
N ALA A 260 2.03 2.81 -9.06
CA ALA A 260 1.20 2.85 -10.27
C ALA A 260 -0.26 2.47 -9.97
N LEU A 261 -0.49 1.48 -9.10
CA LEU A 261 -1.82 1.06 -8.66
C LEU A 261 -2.55 2.17 -7.88
N ARG A 262 -1.83 2.94 -7.04
CA ARG A 262 -2.37 4.12 -6.36
C ARG A 262 -2.77 5.19 -7.39
N ALA A 263 -1.93 5.43 -8.39
CA ALA A 263 -2.20 6.38 -9.47
C ALA A 263 -3.41 5.96 -10.33
N LEU A 264 -3.55 4.67 -10.63
CA LEU A 264 -4.66 4.11 -11.39
C LEU A 264 -6.03 4.45 -10.77
N GLN A 265 -6.14 4.48 -9.43
CA GLN A 265 -7.38 4.88 -8.76
C GLN A 265 -7.75 6.33 -9.08
N SER A 266 -6.77 7.23 -9.05
CA SER A 266 -6.93 8.64 -9.42
C SER A 266 -7.28 8.79 -10.90
N LEU A 267 -6.62 8.02 -11.77
CA LEU A 267 -6.84 8.02 -13.22
C LEU A 267 -8.25 7.53 -13.59
N SER A 268 -8.66 6.40 -13.02
CA SER A 268 -9.98 5.81 -13.19
C SER A 268 -11.08 6.80 -12.74
N SER A 269 -10.87 7.48 -11.61
CA SER A 269 -11.76 8.56 -11.15
C SER A 269 -11.76 9.77 -12.09
N CYS A 270 -10.60 10.16 -12.62
CA CYS A 270 -10.47 11.25 -13.60
C CYS A 270 -11.31 10.96 -14.85
N TYR A 271 -11.15 9.78 -15.45
CA TYR A 271 -11.88 9.40 -16.66
C TYR A 271 -13.40 9.32 -16.44
N ARG A 272 -13.85 8.74 -15.31
CA ARG A 272 -15.28 8.76 -14.96
C ARG A 272 -15.83 10.19 -14.85
N ARG A 273 -15.10 11.09 -14.17
CA ARG A 273 -15.48 12.51 -14.06
C ARG A 273 -15.44 13.24 -15.39
N ALA A 274 -14.67 12.77 -16.37
CA ALA A 274 -14.63 13.30 -17.73
C ALA A 274 -15.75 12.73 -18.64
N GLY A 275 -16.57 11.80 -18.15
CA GLY A 275 -17.57 11.08 -18.96
C GLY A 275 -16.98 9.94 -19.80
N MET A 276 -15.69 9.64 -19.67
CA MET A 276 -14.92 8.68 -20.45
C MET A 276 -14.93 7.29 -19.78
N HIS A 277 -16.11 6.70 -19.62
CA HIS A 277 -16.28 5.40 -18.96
C HIS A 277 -15.55 4.25 -19.67
N PRO A 278 -15.59 4.13 -21.02
CA PRO A 278 -14.83 3.09 -21.72
C PRO A 278 -13.33 3.16 -21.45
N GLU A 279 -12.76 4.36 -21.39
CA GLU A 279 -11.34 4.56 -21.12
C GLU A 279 -11.00 4.23 -19.67
N SER A 280 -11.88 4.56 -18.72
CA SER A 280 -11.71 4.13 -17.32
C SER A 280 -11.65 2.61 -17.18
N MET A 281 -12.44 1.85 -17.95
CA MET A 281 -12.41 0.39 -17.92
C MET A 281 -11.19 -0.15 -18.65
N ARG A 282 -10.83 0.44 -19.79
CA ARG A 282 -9.66 0.05 -20.58
C ARG A 282 -8.37 0.15 -19.76
N VAL A 283 -8.11 1.29 -19.11
CA VAL A 283 -6.86 1.46 -18.34
C VAL A 283 -6.77 0.52 -17.14
N VAL A 284 -7.90 0.17 -16.52
CA VAL A 284 -7.92 -0.85 -15.44
C VAL A 284 -7.61 -2.24 -16.01
N SER A 285 -8.23 -2.61 -17.14
CA SER A 285 -7.98 -3.89 -17.81
C SER A 285 -6.52 -4.03 -18.22
N GLU A 286 -5.97 -3.03 -18.92
CA GLU A 286 -4.57 -3.02 -19.36
C GLU A 286 -3.60 -3.08 -18.16
N PHE A 287 -3.92 -2.38 -17.06
CA PHE A 287 -3.10 -2.46 -15.85
C PHE A 287 -3.10 -3.87 -15.25
N LEU A 288 -4.26 -4.52 -15.17
CA LEU A 288 -4.38 -5.88 -14.63
C LEU A 288 -3.72 -6.94 -15.52
N GLU A 289 -3.72 -6.73 -16.84
CA GLU A 289 -2.99 -7.58 -17.78
C GLU A 289 -1.46 -7.48 -17.56
N ARG A 290 -0.95 -6.29 -17.22
CA ARG A 290 0.48 -6.07 -16.92
C ARG A 290 0.86 -6.53 -15.51
N PHE A 291 -0.03 -6.34 -14.53
CA PHE A 291 0.21 -6.60 -13.11
C PHE A 291 -0.88 -7.51 -12.53
N PRO A 292 -0.83 -8.82 -12.82
CA PRO A 292 -1.85 -9.76 -12.36
C PRO A 292 -1.95 -9.83 -10.83
N ASP A 293 -0.87 -9.57 -10.10
CA ASP A 293 -0.89 -9.53 -8.63
C ASP A 293 -1.74 -8.40 -8.06
N ALA A 294 -1.92 -7.30 -8.82
CA ALA A 294 -2.81 -6.21 -8.45
C ALA A 294 -4.30 -6.58 -8.58
N ALA A 295 -4.65 -7.64 -9.33
CA ALA A 295 -6.04 -8.05 -9.54
C ALA A 295 -6.76 -8.31 -8.21
N LYS A 296 -6.11 -9.03 -7.29
CA LYS A 296 -6.66 -9.33 -5.96
C LYS A 296 -6.95 -8.05 -5.15
N VAL A 297 -6.19 -6.99 -5.38
CA VAL A 297 -6.35 -5.71 -4.68
C VAL A 297 -7.49 -4.90 -5.29
N ILE A 298 -7.62 -4.91 -6.62
CA ILE A 298 -8.64 -4.13 -7.33
C ILE A 298 -10.03 -4.76 -7.20
N GLU A 299 -10.15 -6.08 -7.40
CA GLU A 299 -11.44 -6.78 -7.38
C GLU A 299 -12.21 -6.58 -6.06
N ASN A 300 -11.50 -6.49 -4.94
CA ASN A 300 -12.09 -6.28 -3.62
C ASN A 300 -12.52 -4.82 -3.32
N ARG A 301 -12.14 -3.84 -4.17
CA ARG A 301 -12.52 -2.42 -3.99
C ARG A 301 -13.71 -1.98 -4.84
N VAL A 302 -14.15 -2.78 -5.80
CA VAL A 302 -15.22 -2.43 -6.75
C VAL A 302 -16.59 -2.95 -6.28
N ASN A 303 -16.63 -3.84 -5.29
CA ASN A 303 -17.85 -4.36 -4.64
C ASN A 303 -18.31 -3.48 -3.49
#